data_AF-A0A7K0FKR2-F1
#
_entry.id   AF-A0A7K0FKR2-F1
#
_cell.length_a   1.000
_cell.length_b   1.000
_cell.length_c   1.000
_cell.angle_alpha   90.00
_cell.angle_beta   90.00
_cell.angle_gamma   90.00
#
_symmetry.space_group_name_H-M   'P 1'
#
loop_
_entity.id
_entity.type
_entity.pdbx_description
1 polymer ?
#
loop_
_entity_poly.entity_id
_entity_poly.type
_entity_poly.pdbx_seq_one_letter_code
_entity_poly.pdbx_strand_id
1 'polypeptide(L)'
;MWLIKVWFTASTSVVKIATFAKPETVMCHFKTTDMRLTLTFLIALFLQSCSDNYEQSYADYSSFNKSSATQQGWFPGIVGQDCFDFKEIHNLDNNNSYGTFAFTNGDRIDSLLTDTLRFEQIKSNEVESLLNKIVSPKKPEWFIKDISRNYLDFYKQELTCIIKDSGNKRIFFVYNSL
;
A
#
# COMPACT_ATOMS: atom_id res chain seq x y z
N MET A 1 -4.55 -10.00 26.58
CA MET A 1 -5.61 -11.02 26.61
C MET A 1 -6.64 -10.65 27.69
N TRP A 2 -7.43 -9.61 27.44
CA TRP A 2 -8.27 -8.92 28.44
C TRP A 2 -9.71 -8.69 27.95
N LEU A 3 -10.14 -9.43 26.92
CA LEU A 3 -11.44 -9.25 26.24
C LEU A 3 -12.42 -10.41 26.42
N ILE A 4 -12.04 -11.48 27.13
CA ILE A 4 -12.92 -12.65 27.36
C ILE A 4 -13.76 -12.51 28.64
N LYS A 5 -13.47 -11.51 29.49
CA LYS A 5 -14.09 -11.41 30.83
C LYS A 5 -15.40 -10.62 30.89
N VAL A 6 -15.86 -10.03 29.79
CA VAL A 6 -17.09 -9.19 29.77
C VAL A 6 -18.34 -9.99 29.35
N TRP A 7 -18.17 -11.21 28.82
CA TRP A 7 -19.28 -11.95 28.18
C TRP A 7 -20.16 -12.79 29.11
N PHE A 8 -19.92 -12.81 30.43
CA PHE A 8 -20.66 -13.70 31.35
C PHE A 8 -21.50 -13.01 32.43
N THR A 9 -21.69 -11.69 32.37
CA THR A 9 -22.47 -10.96 33.40
C THR A 9 -23.85 -10.47 32.95
N ALA A 10 -24.21 -10.63 31.67
CA ALA A 10 -25.53 -10.21 31.16
C ALA A 10 -26.59 -11.33 31.14
N SER A 11 -26.21 -12.57 31.49
CA SER A 11 -27.06 -13.75 31.23
C SER A 11 -28.02 -14.15 32.36
N THR A 12 -28.17 -13.35 33.41
CA THR A 12 -29.06 -13.67 34.56
C THR A 12 -30.22 -12.69 34.77
N SER A 13 -30.39 -11.68 33.92
CA SER A 13 -31.48 -10.69 34.08
C SER A 13 -32.70 -10.91 33.17
N VAL A 14 -32.72 -11.96 32.32
CA VAL A 14 -33.82 -12.19 31.36
C VAL A 14 -34.95 -13.07 31.94
N VAL A 15 -34.81 -13.62 33.14
CA VAL A 15 -35.75 -14.63 33.70
C VAL A 15 -36.93 -14.02 34.50
N LYS A 16 -37.18 -12.70 34.42
CA LYS A 16 -38.21 -12.05 35.25
C LYS A 16 -39.11 -11.03 34.54
N ILE A 17 -39.57 -11.33 33.32
CA ILE A 17 -40.80 -10.71 32.79
C ILE A 17 -41.57 -11.79 32.02
N ALA A 18 -42.17 -12.72 32.75
CA ALA A 18 -43.13 -13.68 32.20
C ALA A 18 -44.34 -13.73 33.13
N THR A 19 -45.10 -12.64 33.19
CA THR A 19 -46.44 -12.68 33.77
C THR A 19 -47.31 -11.57 33.21
N PHE A 20 -48.39 -11.98 32.55
CA PHE A 20 -49.60 -11.23 32.26
C PHE A 20 -49.53 -10.07 31.25
N ALA A 21 -49.58 -10.41 29.96
CA ALA A 21 -50.41 -9.68 29.01
C ALA A 21 -50.93 -10.63 27.91
N LYS A 22 -52.24 -10.56 27.72
CA LYS A 22 -53.12 -11.23 26.75
C LYS A 22 -52.50 -11.30 25.33
N PRO A 23 -52.55 -12.43 24.61
CA PRO A 23 -52.00 -12.50 23.25
C PRO A 23 -53.02 -11.91 22.29
N GLU A 24 -53.08 -10.58 22.19
CA GLU A 24 -53.64 -9.98 20.98
C GLU A 24 -52.60 -10.15 19.87
N THR A 25 -53.01 -10.87 18.83
CA THR A 25 -52.20 -11.31 17.71
C THR A 25 -51.76 -10.11 16.88
N VAL A 26 -50.73 -9.39 17.33
CA VAL A 26 -50.03 -8.43 16.49
C VAL A 26 -49.04 -9.23 15.65
N MET A 27 -49.51 -9.77 14.53
CA MET A 27 -48.60 -10.21 13.47
C MET A 27 -47.82 -8.98 13.00
N CYS A 28 -46.58 -8.85 13.45
CA CYS A 28 -45.63 -7.99 12.77
C CYS A 28 -45.54 -8.50 11.34
N HIS A 29 -46.15 -7.76 10.42
CA HIS A 29 -45.96 -7.95 9.00
C HIS A 29 -44.52 -7.52 8.72
N PHE A 30 -43.57 -8.41 9.01
CA PHE A 30 -42.21 -8.27 8.52
C PHE A 30 -42.36 -8.38 7.01
N LYS A 31 -42.46 -7.23 6.34
CA LYS A 31 -42.38 -7.16 4.89
C LYS A 31 -41.19 -8.03 4.53
N THR A 32 -41.41 -9.00 3.66
CA THR A 32 -40.36 -9.76 3.00
C THR A 32 -39.55 -8.75 2.20
N THR A 33 -38.70 -7.98 2.88
CA THR A 33 -37.70 -7.13 2.25
C THR A 33 -36.88 -8.10 1.43
N ASP A 34 -36.99 -7.96 0.10
CA ASP A 34 -36.51 -8.91 -0.89
C ASP A 34 -35.18 -9.51 -0.42
N MET A 35 -35.19 -10.77 0.04
CA MET A 35 -33.98 -11.46 0.52
C MET A 35 -32.90 -11.47 -0.57
N ARG A 36 -33.34 -11.36 -1.83
CA ARG A 36 -32.53 -11.12 -3.02
C ARG A 36 -31.77 -9.80 -2.97
N LEU A 37 -32.42 -8.70 -2.60
CA LEU A 37 -31.80 -7.36 -2.53
C LEU A 37 -30.70 -7.31 -1.46
N THR A 38 -30.95 -7.90 -0.29
CA THR A 38 -29.97 -7.95 0.81
C THR A 38 -28.76 -8.81 0.44
N LEU A 39 -28.97 -9.95 -0.21
CA LEU A 39 -27.88 -10.82 -0.67
C LEU A 39 -27.06 -10.18 -1.78
N THR A 40 -27.70 -9.51 -2.76
CA THR A 40 -27.00 -8.76 -3.81
C THR A 40 -26.17 -7.62 -3.23
N PHE A 41 -26.68 -6.91 -2.23
CA PHE A 41 -25.94 -5.83 -1.57
C PHE A 41 -24.72 -6.36 -0.79
N LEU A 42 -24.85 -7.50 -0.10
CA LEU A 42 -23.72 -8.13 0.58
C LEU A 42 -22.64 -8.60 -0.40
N ILE A 43 -23.02 -9.24 -1.52
CA ILE A 43 -22.07 -9.67 -2.56
C ILE A 43 -21.35 -8.46 -3.17
N ALA A 44 -22.07 -7.36 -3.43
CA ALA A 44 -21.47 -6.13 -3.95
C ALA A 44 -20.45 -5.51 -2.97
N LEU A 45 -20.69 -5.59 -1.65
CA LEU A 45 -19.73 -5.14 -0.63
C LEU A 45 -18.48 -6.02 -0.57
N PHE A 46 -18.62 -7.35 -0.72
CA PHE A 46 -17.47 -8.25 -0.73
C PHE A 46 -16.57 -8.07 -1.95
N LEU A 47 -17.13 -7.73 -3.12
CA LEU A 47 -16.34 -7.50 -4.34
C LEU A 47 -15.50 -6.20 -4.29
N GLN A 48 -15.82 -5.25 -3.42
CA GLN A 48 -15.03 -4.00 -3.27
C GLN A 48 -13.83 -4.12 -2.34
N SER A 49 -13.69 -5.21 -1.58
CA SER A 49 -12.61 -5.36 -0.60
C SER A 49 -11.33 -6.01 -1.17
N CYS A 50 -11.35 -6.50 -2.41
CA CYS A 50 -10.15 -6.99 -3.08
C CYS A 50 -9.48 -5.83 -3.83
N SER A 51 -8.58 -5.12 -3.15
CA SER A 51 -7.57 -4.32 -3.85
C SER A 51 -6.31 -5.16 -3.94
N ASP A 52 -5.96 -5.59 -5.15
CA ASP A 52 -4.70 -6.33 -5.41
C ASP A 52 -3.48 -5.44 -5.20
N ASN A 53 -3.69 -4.13 -5.00
CA ASN A 53 -2.67 -3.15 -4.69
C ASN A 53 -2.69 -2.80 -3.20
N TYR A 54 -1.54 -2.89 -2.56
CA TYR A 54 -1.29 -2.43 -1.21
C TYR A 54 -0.54 -1.10 -1.26
N GLU A 55 -1.13 -0.04 -0.71
CA GLU A 55 -0.52 1.28 -0.64
C GLU A 55 -0.04 1.59 0.77
N GLN A 56 1.11 2.22 0.87
CA GLN A 56 1.71 2.63 2.13
C GLN A 56 2.42 3.97 2.00
N SER A 57 2.45 4.72 3.10
CA SER A 57 3.12 6.01 3.16
C SER A 57 3.64 6.29 4.56
N TYR A 58 4.83 6.87 4.65
CA TYR A 58 5.51 7.19 5.91
C TYR A 58 6.09 8.60 5.85
N ALA A 59 5.86 9.38 6.89
CA ALA A 59 6.35 10.77 6.92
C ALA A 59 7.88 10.84 7.08
N ASP A 60 8.47 9.92 7.85
CA ASP A 60 9.88 9.95 8.24
C ASP A 60 10.49 8.54 8.33
N TYR A 61 11.81 8.47 8.45
CA TYR A 61 12.52 7.20 8.58
C TYR A 61 12.14 6.43 9.85
N SER A 62 11.76 7.10 10.95
CA SER A 62 11.44 6.42 12.22
C SER A 62 10.16 5.59 12.09
N SER A 63 9.13 6.17 11.49
CA SER A 63 7.85 5.51 11.17
C SER A 63 8.04 4.41 10.12
N PHE A 64 8.82 4.68 9.07
CA PHE A 64 9.19 3.68 8.07
C PHE A 64 9.93 2.48 8.69
N ASN A 65 10.94 2.72 9.52
CA ASN A 65 11.78 1.65 10.07
C ASN A 65 11.05 0.74 11.08
N LYS A 66 9.96 1.22 11.69
CA LYS A 66 9.10 0.42 12.58
C LYS A 66 8.06 -0.41 11.81
N SER A 67 7.89 -0.18 10.51
CA SER A 67 6.90 -0.88 9.68
C SER A 67 7.39 -2.26 9.23
N SER A 68 6.47 -3.11 8.76
CA SER A 68 6.81 -4.39 8.10
C SER A 68 7.36 -4.21 6.69
N ALA A 69 7.26 -3.01 6.10
CA ALA A 69 7.71 -2.73 4.74
C ALA A 69 9.22 -2.95 4.55
N THR A 70 10.00 -2.63 5.60
CA THR A 70 11.44 -2.92 5.64
C THR A 70 11.74 -4.41 5.62
N GLN A 71 10.88 -5.23 6.21
CA GLN A 71 11.04 -6.67 6.30
C GLN A 71 10.66 -7.38 4.99
N GLN A 72 9.86 -6.74 4.14
CA GLN A 72 9.35 -7.30 2.89
C GLN A 72 10.18 -6.91 1.66
N GLY A 73 11.22 -6.08 1.83
CA GLY A 73 12.12 -5.71 0.74
C GLY A 73 11.51 -4.80 -0.32
N TRP A 74 10.38 -4.16 -0.02
CA TRP A 74 9.66 -3.29 -0.96
C TRP A 74 10.36 -1.97 -1.26
N PHE A 75 11.33 -1.56 -0.44
CA PHE A 75 12.15 -0.38 -0.65
C PHE A 75 13.60 -0.76 -0.95
N PRO A 76 14.31 0.00 -1.81
CA PRO A 76 15.69 -0.29 -2.14
C PRO A 76 16.61 -0.05 -0.94
N GLY A 77 17.71 -0.81 -0.85
CA GLY A 77 18.68 -0.75 0.25
C GLY A 77 19.50 0.54 0.36
N ILE A 78 19.14 1.59 -0.38
CA ILE A 78 19.73 2.94 -0.30
C ILE A 78 19.02 3.86 0.70
N VAL A 79 17.86 3.44 1.21
CA VAL A 79 17.08 4.19 2.20
C VAL A 79 17.88 4.32 3.51
N GLY A 80 17.96 5.53 4.04
CA GLY A 80 18.70 5.86 5.27
C GLY A 80 17.93 6.83 6.18
N GLN A 81 18.51 7.16 7.33
CA GLN A 81 17.90 8.03 8.36
C GLN A 81 17.61 9.46 7.87
N ASP A 82 18.30 9.88 6.81
CA ASP A 82 18.16 11.15 6.10
C ASP A 82 17.01 11.17 5.09
N CYS A 83 16.26 10.06 4.95
CA CYS A 83 15.13 9.92 4.04
C CYS A 83 13.77 10.14 4.74
N PHE A 84 12.80 10.67 3.99
CA PHE A 84 11.47 11.04 4.48
C PHE A 84 10.43 11.06 3.34
N ASP A 85 9.16 11.28 3.65
CA ASP A 85 8.04 11.30 2.68
C ASP A 85 8.03 10.09 1.73
N PHE A 86 8.00 8.91 2.33
CA PHE A 86 7.95 7.62 1.67
C PHE A 86 6.53 7.37 1.14
N LYS A 87 6.43 6.91 -0.10
CA LYS A 87 5.18 6.42 -0.70
C LYS A 87 5.49 5.20 -1.54
N GLU A 88 4.65 4.18 -1.46
CA GLU A 88 4.83 2.97 -2.23
C GLU A 88 3.47 2.31 -2.49
N ILE A 89 3.33 1.74 -3.69
CA ILE A 89 2.21 0.90 -4.08
C ILE A 89 2.75 -0.41 -4.64
N HIS A 90 2.35 -1.51 -4.02
CA HIS A 90 2.76 -2.86 -4.37
C HIS A 90 1.57 -3.63 -4.92
N ASN A 91 1.71 -4.30 -6.07
CA ASN A 91 0.71 -5.26 -6.52
C ASN A 91 1.06 -6.66 -6.01
N LEU A 92 0.15 -7.27 -5.25
CA LEU A 92 0.36 -8.55 -4.59
C LEU A 92 0.33 -9.75 -5.55
N ASP A 93 -0.30 -9.61 -6.73
CA ASP A 93 -0.42 -10.70 -7.69
C ASP A 93 0.82 -10.88 -8.56
N ASN A 94 1.39 -9.77 -9.04
CA ASN A 94 2.52 -9.78 -9.96
C ASN A 94 3.83 -9.25 -9.35
N ASN A 95 3.78 -8.86 -8.08
CA ASN A 95 4.92 -8.31 -7.32
C ASN A 95 5.56 -7.05 -7.89
N ASN A 96 4.94 -6.35 -8.84
CA ASN A 96 5.45 -5.07 -9.31
C ASN A 96 5.12 -3.96 -8.31
N SER A 97 5.98 -2.96 -8.23
CA SER A 97 5.73 -1.79 -7.40
C SER A 97 6.25 -0.49 -7.99
N TYR A 98 5.63 0.60 -7.54
CA TYR A 98 6.17 1.96 -7.67
C TYR A 98 6.41 2.50 -6.28
N GLY A 99 7.50 3.25 -6.10
CA GLY A 99 7.73 3.96 -4.86
C GLY A 99 8.58 5.21 -5.01
N THR A 100 8.57 6.02 -3.96
CA THR A 100 9.37 7.23 -3.86
C THR A 100 9.70 7.56 -2.41
N PHE A 101 10.80 8.27 -2.21
CA PHE A 101 11.14 8.93 -0.95
C PHE A 101 12.02 10.15 -1.23
N ALA A 102 11.89 11.18 -0.39
CA ALA A 102 12.78 12.33 -0.38
C ALA A 102 14.01 12.07 0.49
N PHE A 103 15.07 12.85 0.29
CA PHE A 103 16.30 12.77 1.07
C PHE A 103 16.88 14.15 1.36
N THR A 104 17.65 14.26 2.44
CA THR A 104 18.36 15.50 2.79
C THR A 104 19.83 15.48 2.36
N ASN A 105 20.50 14.33 2.44
CA ASN A 105 21.92 14.16 2.15
C ASN A 105 22.16 13.59 0.74
N GLY A 106 22.39 14.49 -0.22
CA GLY A 106 22.66 14.12 -1.62
C GLY A 106 23.96 13.35 -1.78
N ASP A 107 25.04 13.78 -1.12
CA ASP A 107 26.37 13.16 -1.22
C ASP A 107 26.36 11.69 -0.81
N ARG A 108 25.56 11.34 0.21
CA ARG A 108 25.38 9.94 0.62
C ARG A 108 24.69 9.12 -0.46
N ILE A 109 23.61 9.64 -1.04
CA ILE A 109 22.88 8.98 -2.14
C ILE A 109 23.80 8.80 -3.34
N ASP A 110 24.56 9.83 -3.69
CA ASP A 110 25.54 9.79 -4.76
C ASP A 110 26.60 8.72 -4.53
N SER A 111 27.22 8.72 -3.34
CA SER A 111 28.21 7.70 -2.97
C SER A 111 27.67 6.28 -3.09
N LEU A 112 26.40 6.04 -2.74
CA LEU A 112 25.77 4.73 -2.85
C LEU A 112 25.47 4.33 -4.29
N LEU A 113 24.96 5.25 -5.11
CA LEU A 113 24.58 4.98 -6.50
C LEU A 113 25.78 4.90 -7.44
N THR A 114 26.92 5.50 -7.08
CA THR A 114 28.18 5.36 -7.83
C THR A 114 28.89 4.03 -7.64
N ASP A 115 28.40 3.16 -6.74
CA ASP A 115 28.94 1.81 -6.56
C ASP A 115 28.55 0.92 -7.77
N THR A 116 29.45 0.86 -8.75
CA THR A 116 29.26 0.13 -10.02
C THR A 116 29.18 -1.38 -9.86
N LEU A 117 29.56 -1.93 -8.70
CA LEU A 117 29.35 -3.35 -8.40
C LEU A 117 27.89 -3.66 -8.08
N ARG A 118 27.11 -2.65 -7.65
CA ARG A 118 25.72 -2.78 -7.23
C ARG A 118 24.73 -2.14 -8.19
N PHE A 119 25.12 -1.04 -8.83
CA PHE A 119 24.26 -0.24 -9.68
C PHE A 119 24.84 -0.08 -11.08
N GLU A 120 24.03 -0.42 -12.08
CA GLU A 120 24.30 -0.15 -13.47
C GLU A 120 23.64 1.17 -13.87
N GLN A 121 24.41 2.12 -14.40
CA GLN A 121 23.84 3.36 -14.94
C GLN A 121 23.20 3.08 -16.31
N ILE A 122 21.93 3.44 -16.48
CA ILE A 122 21.15 3.16 -17.69
C ILE A 122 20.64 4.43 -18.34
N LYS A 123 20.14 4.34 -19.57
CA LYS A 123 19.58 5.49 -20.30
C LYS A 123 18.07 5.63 -20.07
N SER A 124 17.54 6.83 -20.29
CA SER A 124 16.12 7.14 -20.10
C SER A 124 15.18 6.28 -20.96
N ASN A 125 15.59 5.93 -22.19
CA ASN A 125 14.80 5.07 -23.08
C ASN A 125 14.64 3.64 -22.54
N GLU A 126 15.63 3.12 -21.81
CA GLU A 126 15.53 1.82 -21.16
C GLU A 126 14.54 1.86 -19.99
N VAL A 127 14.57 2.95 -19.21
CA VAL A 127 13.59 3.20 -18.15
C VAL A 127 12.18 3.29 -18.71
N GLU A 128 11.99 4.00 -19.82
CA GLU A 128 10.68 4.13 -20.48
C GLU A 128 10.14 2.76 -20.93
N SER A 129 11.01 1.94 -21.52
CA SER A 129 10.68 0.56 -21.90
C SER A 129 10.27 -0.29 -20.70
N LEU A 130 10.96 -0.15 -19.55
CA LEU A 130 10.61 -0.85 -18.31
C LEU A 130 9.27 -0.40 -17.75
N LEU A 131 9.03 0.91 -17.69
CA LEU A 131 7.78 1.49 -17.19
C LEU A 131 6.57 1.06 -18.02
N ASN A 132 6.73 0.96 -19.34
CA ASN A 132 5.65 0.56 -20.25
C ASN A 132 5.28 -0.93 -20.16
N LYS A 133 6.13 -1.76 -19.56
CA LYS A 133 5.84 -3.19 -19.35
C LYS A 133 4.97 -3.44 -18.11
N ILE A 134 4.89 -2.49 -17.19
CA ILE A 134 4.13 -2.65 -15.95
C ILE A 134 2.68 -2.29 -16.21
N VAL A 135 1.82 -3.31 -16.19
CA VAL A 135 0.37 -3.15 -16.39
C VAL A 135 -0.34 -2.90 -15.07
N SER A 136 0.11 -3.55 -14.00
CA SER A 136 -0.38 -3.39 -12.62
C SER A 136 0.81 -3.41 -11.64
N PRO A 137 0.84 -2.57 -10.59
CA PRO A 137 -0.15 -1.53 -10.30
C PRO A 137 -0.15 -0.44 -11.39
N LYS A 138 -1.23 0.34 -11.49
CA LYS A 138 -1.21 1.50 -12.41
C LYS A 138 -0.23 2.54 -11.89
N LYS A 139 0.50 3.18 -12.81
CA LYS A 139 1.42 4.28 -12.47
C LYS A 139 0.69 5.37 -11.65
N PRO A 140 1.10 5.64 -10.40
CA PRO A 140 0.44 6.61 -9.53
C PRO A 140 0.65 8.06 -9.97
N GLU A 141 -0.26 8.95 -9.57
CA GLU A 141 -0.17 10.39 -9.91
C GLU A 141 1.03 11.10 -9.29
N TRP A 142 1.46 10.63 -8.12
CA TRP A 142 2.63 11.14 -7.40
C TRP A 142 3.96 10.63 -7.98
N PHE A 143 3.91 9.65 -8.89
CA PHE A 143 5.10 9.14 -9.56
C PHE A 143 5.56 10.10 -10.67
N ILE A 144 6.84 10.04 -11.03
CA ILE A 144 7.44 10.94 -12.02
C ILE A 144 6.71 10.84 -13.38
N LYS A 145 6.22 11.98 -13.88
CA LYS A 145 5.44 12.04 -15.13
C LYS A 145 6.34 12.05 -16.37
N ASP A 146 7.40 12.86 -16.33
CA ASP A 146 8.31 13.13 -17.43
C ASP A 146 9.73 12.75 -17.02
N ILE A 147 10.27 11.73 -17.70
CA ILE A 147 11.61 11.18 -17.47
C ILE A 147 12.65 11.76 -18.44
N SER A 148 12.28 12.71 -19.31
CA SER A 148 13.21 13.29 -20.29
C SER A 148 14.01 14.47 -19.73
N ARG A 149 13.97 14.70 -18.41
CA ARG A 149 14.58 15.88 -17.77
C ARG A 149 16.07 15.66 -17.50
N ASN A 150 16.87 16.69 -17.78
CA ASN A 150 18.34 16.65 -17.71
C ASN A 150 18.95 16.50 -16.30
N TYR A 151 18.15 16.60 -15.24
CA TYR A 151 18.58 16.48 -13.84
C TYR A 151 18.22 15.12 -13.23
N LEU A 152 17.77 14.18 -14.08
CA LEU A 152 17.45 12.81 -13.68
C LEU A 152 18.61 11.90 -14.02
N ASP A 153 19.03 11.12 -13.03
CA ASP A 153 20.00 10.05 -13.20
C ASP A 153 19.28 8.71 -13.04
N PHE A 154 19.62 7.73 -13.89
CA PHE A 154 18.93 6.44 -13.94
C PHE A 154 19.89 5.31 -13.64
N TYR A 155 19.46 4.42 -12.75
CA TYR A 155 20.23 3.28 -12.30
C TYR A 155 19.36 2.03 -12.29
N LYS A 156 20.02 0.88 -12.40
CA LYS A 156 19.40 -0.43 -12.28
C LYS A 156 20.16 -1.27 -11.25
N GLN A 157 19.41 -1.96 -10.41
CA GLN A 157 19.90 -2.96 -9.48
C GLN A 157 18.99 -4.17 -9.58
N GLU A 158 19.47 -5.25 -10.21
CA GLU A 158 18.70 -6.47 -10.44
C GLU A 158 17.33 -6.17 -11.11
N LEU A 159 16.23 -6.34 -10.37
CA LEU A 159 14.84 -6.10 -10.79
C LEU A 159 14.33 -4.69 -10.47
N THR A 160 15.15 -3.87 -9.79
CA THR A 160 14.79 -2.51 -9.38
C THR A 160 15.39 -1.49 -10.34
N CYS A 161 14.56 -0.60 -10.85
CA CYS A 161 14.98 0.64 -11.51
C CYS A 161 14.92 1.78 -10.51
N ILE A 162 15.97 2.59 -10.43
CA ILE A 162 16.09 3.75 -9.57
C ILE A 162 16.25 4.99 -10.44
N ILE A 163 15.48 6.02 -10.13
CA ILE A 163 15.47 7.31 -10.80
C ILE A 163 15.77 8.36 -9.74
N LYS A 164 16.95 8.97 -9.80
CA LYS A 164 17.35 10.04 -8.89
C LYS A 164 16.96 11.38 -9.50
N ASP A 165 16.07 12.10 -8.82
CA ASP A 165 15.76 13.49 -9.10
C ASP A 165 16.59 14.40 -8.19
N SER A 166 17.71 14.87 -8.72
CA SER A 166 18.63 15.77 -8.01
C SER A 166 18.01 17.15 -7.76
N GLY A 167 17.07 17.60 -8.60
CA GLY A 167 16.41 18.90 -8.47
C GLY A 167 15.44 18.96 -7.30
N ASN A 168 14.66 17.90 -7.10
CA ASN A 168 13.67 17.80 -6.02
C ASN A 168 14.17 16.99 -4.80
N LYS A 169 15.43 16.53 -4.82
CA LYS A 169 16.03 15.65 -3.80
C LYS A 169 15.15 14.45 -3.48
N ARG A 170 14.78 13.73 -4.52
CA ARG A 170 13.85 12.60 -4.45
C ARG A 170 14.35 11.42 -5.25
N ILE A 171 14.15 10.23 -4.71
CA ILE A 171 14.29 8.99 -5.45
C ILE A 171 12.90 8.53 -5.85
N PHE A 172 12.76 8.11 -7.10
CA PHE A 172 11.68 7.24 -7.55
C PHE A 172 12.27 5.87 -7.84
N PHE A 173 11.54 4.82 -7.52
CA PHE A 173 11.96 3.46 -7.83
C PHE A 173 10.80 2.63 -8.32
N VAL A 174 11.14 1.61 -9.07
CA VAL A 174 10.21 0.66 -9.63
C VAL A 174 10.79 -0.73 -9.46
N TYR A 175 10.07 -1.62 -8.81
CA TYR A 175 10.40 -3.03 -8.81
C TYR A 175 9.57 -3.73 -9.87
N ASN A 176 10.23 -4.52 -10.71
CA ASN A 176 9.59 -5.21 -11.80
C ASN A 176 9.94 -6.70 -11.79
N SER A 177 8.96 -7.55 -11.50
CA SER A 177 9.15 -9.00 -11.34
C SER A 177 9.11 -9.80 -12.64
N LEU A 178 9.11 -9.12 -13.82
CA LEU A 178 9.05 -9.69 -15.18
C LEU A 178 9.68 -11.09 -15.34
#